data_AF-A0A060BS54-F1
#
_entry.id   AF-A0A060BS54-F1
#
_cell.length_a   1.000
_cell.length_b   1.000
_cell.length_c   1.000
_cell.angle_alpha   90.00
_cell.angle_beta   90.00
_cell.angle_gamma   90.00
#
_symmetry.space_group_name_H-M   'P 1'
#
loop_
_entity.id
_entity.type
_entity.pdbx_description
1 polymer ?
#
loop_
_entity_poly.entity_id
_entity_poly.type
_entity_poly.pdbx_seq_one_letter_code
_entity_poly.pdbx_strand_id
1 'polypeptide(L)'
;KYYAYTQNSAKQLIEDYAKHEVPLDNMVIDTDWRASSERGIGYDVNTNLFPNMKEFMDYAHSCGVEVMFNDHPEPVDGAENLLTPSEVKFRDEKLCSIMELGLDTWWYDRNWTTKLKTPVEKISAETWGMYLFYQITEHFFQSKSRRQKNIIAAQLLWQM
;
A
#
# COMPACT_ATOMS: atom_id res chain seq x y z
N LYS A 1 12.25 -15.88 5.93
CA LYS A 1 11.24 -16.76 6.55
C LYS A 1 9.93 -15.99 6.51
N TYR A 2 8.90 -16.54 5.87
CA TYR A 2 7.58 -15.92 5.88
C TYR A 2 6.95 -16.06 7.27
N TYR A 3 6.28 -15.02 7.74
CA TYR A 3 5.58 -14.99 9.02
C TYR A 3 4.29 -14.17 8.89
N ALA A 4 3.17 -14.83 9.14
CA ALA A 4 1.86 -14.19 9.13
C ALA A 4 1.70 -13.29 10.37
N TYR A 5 1.52 -11.99 10.16
CA TYR A 5 1.18 -11.07 11.24
C TYR A 5 -0.34 -10.97 11.41
N THR A 6 -0.79 -11.04 12.66
CA THR A 6 -2.02 -10.39 13.11
C THR A 6 -1.72 -8.97 13.59
N GLN A 7 -2.73 -8.11 13.64
CA GLN A 7 -2.65 -6.77 14.23
C GLN A 7 -2.01 -6.80 15.63
N ASN A 8 -2.44 -7.70 16.51
CA ASN A 8 -1.88 -7.81 17.87
C ASN A 8 -0.41 -8.24 17.85
N SER A 9 -0.04 -9.25 17.05
CA SER A 9 1.36 -9.68 16.95
C SER A 9 2.27 -8.63 16.31
N ALA A 10 1.74 -7.82 15.39
CA ALA A 10 2.49 -6.74 14.77
C ALA A 10 2.79 -5.62 15.78
N LYS A 11 1.79 -5.23 16.58
CA LYS A 11 1.98 -4.30 17.69
C LYS A 11 2.94 -4.83 18.74
N GLN A 12 2.79 -6.10 19.13
CA GLN A 12 3.69 -6.74 20.08
C GLN A 12 5.14 -6.69 19.59
N LEU A 13 5.39 -6.89 18.29
CA LEU A 13 6.74 -6.78 17.74
C LEU A 13 7.32 -5.38 17.92
N ILE A 14 6.53 -4.32 17.66
CA ILE A 14 6.95 -2.94 17.88
C ILE A 14 7.31 -2.72 19.36
N GLU A 15 6.45 -3.19 20.27
CA GLU A 15 6.69 -3.10 21.72
C GLU A 15 7.93 -3.88 22.15
N ASP A 16 8.19 -5.04 21.56
CA ASP A 16 9.35 -5.86 21.86
C ASP A 16 10.65 -5.17 21.44
N TYR A 17 10.70 -4.54 20.26
CA TYR A 17 11.84 -3.73 19.85
C TYR A 17 12.11 -2.59 20.84
N ALA A 18 11.07 -1.85 21.22
CA ALA A 18 11.19 -0.78 22.22
C ALA A 18 11.68 -1.31 23.58
N LYS A 19 11.11 -2.42 24.05
CA LYS A 19 11.49 -3.08 25.32
C LYS A 19 12.93 -3.56 25.33
N HIS A 20 13.45 -3.98 24.18
CA HIS A 20 14.82 -4.44 24.01
C HIS A 20 15.81 -3.31 23.67
N GLU A 21 15.34 -2.05 23.68
CA GLU A 21 16.14 -0.87 23.34
C GLU A 21 16.77 -0.97 21.94
N VAL A 22 16.06 -1.63 21.01
CA VAL A 22 16.46 -1.74 19.60
C VAL A 22 15.60 -0.78 18.78
N PRO A 23 16.18 0.17 18.04
CA PRO A 23 15.41 1.07 17.20
C PRO A 23 14.73 0.31 16.07
N LEU A 24 13.48 0.66 15.81
CA LEU A 24 12.69 0.15 14.69
C LEU A 24 12.07 1.34 13.96
N ASP A 25 12.57 1.65 12.78
CA ASP A 25 12.02 2.74 11.96
C ASP A 25 10.94 2.24 10.99
N ASN A 26 11.09 1.01 10.49
CA ASN A 26 10.24 0.46 9.42
C ASN A 26 9.79 -0.96 9.75
N MET A 27 8.50 -1.22 9.66
CA MET A 27 7.91 -2.55 9.77
C MET A 27 7.36 -3.02 8.43
N VAL A 28 7.84 -4.17 7.94
CA VAL A 28 7.29 -4.82 6.75
C VAL A 28 6.19 -5.79 7.16
N ILE A 29 4.99 -5.62 6.61
CA ILE A 29 3.94 -6.64 6.63
C ILE A 29 3.94 -7.33 5.27
N ASP A 30 4.23 -8.63 5.29
CA ASP A 30 4.20 -9.47 4.10
C ASP A 30 2.76 -9.68 3.61
N THR A 31 2.56 -10.45 2.54
CA THR A 31 1.32 -10.51 1.74
C THR A 31 -0.01 -10.74 2.48
N ASP A 32 0.01 -11.17 3.73
CA ASP A 32 -1.19 -11.48 4.52
C ASP A 32 -1.99 -10.25 4.99
N TRP A 33 -1.46 -9.03 4.82
CA TRP A 33 -2.23 -7.81 5.08
C TRP A 33 -3.51 -7.75 4.21
N ARG A 34 -3.50 -8.40 3.04
CA ARG A 34 -4.66 -8.53 2.15
C ARG A 34 -5.34 -9.89 2.30
N ALA A 35 -6.65 -9.89 2.11
CA ALA A 35 -7.46 -11.10 2.08
C ALA A 35 -6.99 -11.99 0.94
N SER A 36 -6.77 -13.27 1.25
CA SER A 36 -6.45 -14.26 0.22
C SER A 36 -7.64 -14.38 -0.73
N SER A 37 -7.41 -14.21 -2.03
CA SER A 37 -8.36 -14.65 -3.06
C SER A 37 -7.90 -15.97 -3.65
N GLU A 38 -8.77 -16.66 -4.39
CA GLU A 38 -8.39 -17.91 -5.10
C GLU A 38 -7.18 -17.72 -6.03
N ARG A 39 -6.93 -16.47 -6.45
CA ARG A 39 -5.76 -16.09 -7.26
C ARG A 39 -4.67 -15.38 -6.45
N GLY A 40 -4.85 -15.10 -5.17
CA GLY A 40 -3.94 -14.26 -4.37
C GLY A 40 -3.93 -12.77 -4.79
N ILE A 41 -4.90 -12.35 -5.61
CA ILE A 41 -5.08 -11.00 -6.15
C ILE A 41 -6.10 -10.20 -5.34
N GLY A 42 -5.81 -8.93 -5.12
CA GLY A 42 -6.75 -8.00 -4.48
C GLY A 42 -6.06 -7.10 -3.48
N TYR A 43 -6.77 -6.04 -3.10
CA TYR A 43 -6.30 -5.06 -2.13
C TYR A 43 -7.29 -4.92 -0.98
N ASP A 44 -8.20 -5.89 -0.83
CA ASP A 44 -9.11 -5.91 0.29
C ASP A 44 -8.32 -6.39 1.52
N VAL A 45 -8.42 -5.66 2.62
CA VAL A 45 -7.70 -6.00 3.86
C VAL A 45 -8.16 -7.34 4.40
N ASN A 46 -7.23 -8.15 4.90
CA ASN A 46 -7.56 -9.38 5.63
C ASN A 46 -8.08 -9.03 7.03
N THR A 47 -9.38 -8.82 7.17
CA THR A 47 -10.00 -8.42 8.45
C THR A 47 -9.95 -9.50 9.54
N ASN A 48 -9.64 -10.74 9.20
CA ASN A 48 -9.39 -11.79 10.21
C ASN A 48 -8.04 -11.58 10.91
N LEU A 49 -7.04 -11.05 10.20
CA LEU A 49 -5.71 -10.76 10.74
C LEU A 49 -5.59 -9.31 11.23
N PHE A 50 -6.18 -8.37 10.48
CA PHE A 50 -6.19 -6.94 10.74
C PHE A 50 -7.63 -6.42 10.80
N PRO A 51 -8.36 -6.69 11.90
CA PRO A 51 -9.76 -6.28 12.05
C PRO A 51 -9.95 -4.76 12.01
N ASN A 52 -8.91 -3.99 12.35
CA ASN A 52 -8.90 -2.54 12.18
C ASN A 52 -7.52 -2.06 11.71
N MET A 53 -7.29 -2.17 10.40
CA MET A 53 -6.02 -1.77 9.78
C MET A 53 -5.67 -0.31 10.01
N LYS A 54 -6.66 0.60 9.99
CA LYS A 54 -6.38 2.02 10.23
C LYS A 54 -5.86 2.25 11.65
N GLU A 55 -6.48 1.62 12.64
CA GLU A 55 -6.01 1.72 14.02
C GLU A 55 -4.62 1.10 14.20
N PHE A 56 -4.29 0.04 13.47
CA PHE A 56 -2.92 -0.49 13.44
C PHE A 56 -1.91 0.52 12.89
N MET A 57 -2.20 1.16 11.75
CA MET A 57 -1.33 2.18 11.15
C MET A 57 -1.14 3.37 12.12
N ASP A 58 -2.24 3.89 12.68
CA ASP A 58 -2.19 5.00 13.63
C ASP A 58 -1.35 4.62 14.88
N TYR A 59 -1.45 3.38 15.36
CA TYR A 59 -0.63 2.89 16.47
C TYR A 59 0.86 2.84 16.09
N ALA A 60 1.21 2.25 14.93
CA ALA A 60 2.60 2.16 14.49
C ALA A 60 3.23 3.56 14.35
N HIS A 61 2.52 4.49 13.73
CA HIS A 61 2.94 5.89 13.61
C HIS A 61 3.09 6.59 14.97
N SER A 62 2.23 6.27 15.94
CA SER A 62 2.36 6.82 17.31
C SER A 62 3.63 6.34 18.02
N CYS A 63 4.16 5.19 17.62
CA CYS A 63 5.43 4.65 18.08
C CYS A 63 6.63 5.13 17.24
N GLY A 64 6.41 5.98 16.23
CA GLY A 64 7.47 6.41 15.31
C GLY A 64 7.89 5.35 14.29
N VAL A 65 7.05 4.35 14.03
CA VAL A 65 7.32 3.25 13.09
C VAL A 65 6.53 3.46 11.80
N GLU A 66 7.21 3.53 10.67
CA GLU A 66 6.61 3.51 9.34
C GLU A 66 6.26 2.08 8.93
N VAL A 67 5.18 1.91 8.17
CA VAL A 67 4.69 0.61 7.71
C VAL A 67 4.89 0.47 6.20
N MET A 68 5.47 -0.67 5.82
CA MET A 68 5.68 -1.08 4.45
C MET A 68 4.89 -2.35 4.15
N PHE A 69 4.16 -2.37 3.03
CA PHE A 69 3.44 -3.56 2.58
C PHE A 69 4.15 -4.19 1.40
N ASN A 70 4.39 -5.50 1.51
CA ASN A 70 4.78 -6.30 0.37
C ASN A 70 3.58 -6.56 -0.55
N ASP A 71 3.67 -6.13 -1.80
CA ASP A 71 2.69 -6.42 -2.83
C ASP A 71 3.28 -7.31 -3.92
N HIS A 72 2.53 -8.36 -4.26
CA HIS A 72 2.80 -9.25 -5.40
C HIS A 72 1.69 -9.05 -6.43
N PRO A 73 1.73 -7.98 -7.24
CA PRO A 73 0.61 -7.63 -8.09
C PRO A 73 0.52 -8.57 -9.30
N GLU A 74 -0.70 -9.01 -9.57
CA GLU A 74 -1.05 -9.70 -10.82
C GLU A 74 -1.89 -8.81 -11.72
N PRO A 75 -1.76 -8.88 -13.06
CA PRO A 75 -2.62 -8.15 -13.97
C PRO A 75 -4.11 -8.38 -13.71
N VAL A 76 -4.90 -7.33 -13.90
CA VAL A 76 -6.36 -7.41 -14.01
C VAL A 76 -6.72 -8.31 -15.18
N ASP A 77 -7.75 -9.14 -14.99
CA ASP A 77 -8.23 -10.03 -16.04
C ASP A 77 -8.64 -9.27 -17.29
N GLY A 78 -8.20 -9.78 -18.44
CA GLY A 78 -8.43 -9.16 -19.74
C GLY A 78 -7.61 -7.90 -20.02
N ALA A 79 -6.80 -7.41 -19.06
CA ALA A 79 -5.89 -6.30 -19.34
C ALA A 79 -4.80 -6.75 -20.33
N GLU A 80 -4.59 -5.97 -21.39
CA GLU A 80 -3.53 -6.21 -22.36
C GLU A 80 -2.16 -5.83 -21.78
N ASN A 81 -2.10 -4.71 -21.07
CA ASN A 81 -0.91 -4.18 -20.42
C ASN A 81 -1.26 -3.18 -19.30
N LEU A 82 -0.23 -2.64 -18.65
CA LEU A 82 -0.37 -1.67 -17.56
C LEU A 82 -1.11 -0.37 -17.92
N LEU A 83 -1.22 -0.04 -19.20
CA LEU A 83 -1.93 1.14 -19.68
C LEU A 83 -3.36 0.83 -20.12
N THR A 84 -3.81 -0.43 -20.03
CA THR A 84 -5.21 -0.76 -20.25
C THR A 84 -6.08 0.02 -19.24
N PRO A 85 -7.16 0.72 -19.66
CA PRO A 85 -7.91 1.59 -18.76
C PRO A 85 -8.44 0.92 -17.49
N SER A 86 -8.84 -0.36 -17.57
CA SER A 86 -9.29 -1.14 -16.39
C SER A 86 -8.16 -1.40 -15.40
N GLU A 87 -6.94 -1.66 -15.89
CA GLU A 87 -5.74 -1.86 -15.07
C GLU A 87 -5.35 -0.55 -14.37
N VAL A 88 -5.27 0.56 -15.13
CA VAL A 88 -4.94 1.88 -14.57
C VAL A 88 -5.94 2.27 -13.47
N LYS A 89 -7.24 2.17 -13.76
CA LYS A 89 -8.29 2.49 -12.79
C LYS A 89 -8.20 1.62 -11.55
N PHE A 90 -8.05 0.31 -11.71
CA PHE A 90 -7.98 -0.62 -10.59
C PHE A 90 -6.79 -0.31 -9.67
N ARG A 91 -5.61 -0.05 -10.25
CA ARG A 91 -4.41 0.26 -9.47
C ARG A 91 -4.53 1.59 -8.75
N ASP A 92 -4.98 2.63 -9.45
CA ASP A 92 -5.18 3.95 -8.85
C ASP A 92 -6.13 3.86 -7.65
N GLU A 93 -7.34 3.30 -7.85
CA GLU A 93 -8.34 3.19 -6.79
C GLU A 93 -7.84 2.36 -5.61
N LYS A 94 -7.30 1.16 -5.88
CA LYS A 94 -6.96 0.22 -4.83
C LYS A 94 -5.70 0.58 -4.07
N LEU A 95 -4.61 0.94 -4.75
CA LEU A 95 -3.37 1.32 -4.07
C LEU A 95 -3.55 2.64 -3.31
N CYS A 96 -4.23 3.64 -3.89
CA CYS A 96 -4.54 4.86 -3.14
C CYS A 96 -5.43 4.58 -1.92
N SER A 97 -6.40 3.66 -2.01
CA SER A 97 -7.27 3.34 -0.87
C SER A 97 -6.50 2.78 0.32
N ILE A 98 -5.43 2.00 0.09
CA ILE A 98 -4.57 1.50 1.16
C ILE A 98 -3.67 2.62 1.70
N MET A 99 -3.17 3.52 0.85
CA MET A 99 -2.42 4.69 1.29
C MET A 99 -3.27 5.65 2.14
N GLU A 100 -4.57 5.77 1.89
CA GLU A 100 -5.50 6.51 2.77
C GLU A 100 -5.62 5.91 4.18
N LEU A 101 -5.34 4.61 4.34
CA LEU A 101 -5.28 3.97 5.65
C LEU A 101 -4.03 4.36 6.44
N GLY A 102 -3.03 4.98 5.80
CA GLY A 102 -1.78 5.37 6.44
C GLY A 102 -0.58 4.51 6.05
N LEU A 103 -0.63 3.76 4.95
CA LEU A 103 0.56 3.08 4.44
C LEU A 103 1.64 4.08 4.00
N ASP A 104 2.88 3.86 4.42
CA ASP A 104 4.02 4.73 4.10
C ASP A 104 4.73 4.32 2.82
N THR A 105 5.01 3.02 2.68
CA THR A 105 5.79 2.51 1.54
C THR A 105 5.19 1.25 0.94
N TRP A 106 5.20 1.19 -0.38
CA TRP A 106 4.98 -0.04 -1.11
C TRP A 106 6.31 -0.74 -1.39
N TRP A 107 6.39 -2.01 -1.00
CA TRP A 107 7.37 -2.92 -1.57
C TRP A 107 6.73 -3.63 -2.76
N TYR A 108 7.09 -3.19 -3.96
CA TYR A 108 6.75 -3.92 -5.17
C TYR A 108 7.65 -5.16 -5.30
N ASP A 109 7.09 -6.34 -5.01
CA ASP A 109 7.74 -7.62 -5.24
C ASP A 109 7.13 -8.29 -6.49
N ARG A 110 8.00 -8.64 -7.43
CA ARG A 110 7.55 -9.41 -8.60
C ARG A 110 7.25 -10.82 -8.15
N ASN A 111 6.04 -11.31 -8.42
CA ASN A 111 5.76 -12.72 -8.19
C ASN A 111 6.64 -13.58 -9.13
N TRP A 112 7.13 -14.71 -8.63
CA TRP A 112 7.96 -15.64 -9.40
C TRP A 112 7.18 -16.30 -10.54
N THR A 113 5.86 -16.43 -10.40
CA THR A 113 4.98 -17.13 -11.35
C THR A 113 4.15 -16.21 -12.23
N THR A 114 4.02 -14.93 -11.89
CA THR A 114 3.15 -13.96 -12.56
C THR A 114 3.75 -12.57 -12.48
N LYS A 115 3.41 -11.73 -13.45
CA LYS A 115 3.97 -10.38 -13.56
C LYS A 115 2.99 -9.44 -14.22
N LEU A 116 3.09 -8.16 -13.85
CA LEU A 116 2.43 -7.08 -14.57
C LEU A 116 2.85 -7.09 -16.05
N LYS A 117 1.92 -6.75 -16.93
CA LYS A 117 2.14 -6.79 -18.38
C LYS A 117 2.71 -5.46 -18.86
N THR A 118 3.92 -5.50 -19.40
CA THR A 118 4.58 -4.31 -19.94
C THR A 118 3.84 -3.80 -21.19
N PRO A 119 3.62 -2.47 -21.32
CA PRO A 119 3.12 -1.87 -22.56
C PRO A 119 4.22 -1.73 -23.62
N VAL A 120 5.49 -1.92 -23.25
CA VAL A 120 6.65 -1.75 -24.13
C VAL A 120 7.53 -3.00 -24.05
N GLU A 121 7.61 -3.77 -25.14
CA GLU A 121 8.32 -5.06 -25.20
C GLU A 121 9.77 -5.00 -24.70
N LYS A 122 10.47 -3.88 -24.96
CA LYS A 122 11.87 -3.67 -24.57
C LYS A 122 12.08 -3.24 -23.12
N ILE A 123 11.02 -2.96 -22.37
CA ILE A 123 11.07 -2.57 -20.96
C ILE A 123 10.50 -3.70 -20.12
N SER A 124 11.26 -4.13 -19.11
CA SER A 124 10.86 -5.23 -18.23
C SER A 124 9.62 -4.88 -17.41
N ALA A 125 8.89 -5.92 -16.97
CA ALA A 125 7.74 -5.76 -16.08
C ALA A 125 8.15 -5.19 -14.70
N GLU A 126 9.40 -5.40 -14.31
CA GLU A 126 10.03 -4.89 -13.11
C GLU A 126 10.10 -3.36 -13.17
N THR A 127 10.67 -2.82 -14.25
CA THR A 127 10.80 -1.38 -14.43
C THR A 127 9.43 -0.71 -14.50
N TRP A 128 8.49 -1.29 -15.26
CA TRP A 128 7.14 -0.73 -15.35
C TRP A 128 6.34 -0.85 -14.06
N GLY A 129 6.50 -1.94 -13.31
CA GLY A 129 5.89 -2.08 -12.00
C GLY A 129 6.44 -1.06 -11.01
N MET A 130 7.77 -0.90 -10.91
CA MET A 130 8.35 0.16 -10.07
C MET A 130 7.84 1.54 -10.45
N TYR A 131 7.75 1.83 -11.75
CA TYR A 131 7.21 3.09 -12.25
C TYR A 131 5.73 3.28 -11.86
N LEU A 132 4.91 2.23 -11.95
CA LEU A 132 3.51 2.25 -11.52
C LEU A 132 3.38 2.67 -10.05
N PHE A 133 4.10 2.01 -9.14
CA PHE A 133 4.04 2.33 -7.71
C PHE A 133 4.53 3.75 -7.42
N TYR A 134 5.63 4.17 -8.05
CA TYR A 134 6.12 5.54 -7.96
C TYR A 134 5.07 6.56 -8.39
N GLN A 135 4.46 6.37 -9.56
CA GLN A 135 3.45 7.28 -10.11
C GLN A 135 2.18 7.34 -9.27
N ILE A 136 1.73 6.21 -8.72
CA ILE A 136 0.55 6.18 -7.85
C ILE A 136 0.84 6.88 -6.52
N THR A 137 2.01 6.63 -5.91
CA THR A 137 2.43 7.32 -4.70
C THR A 137 2.51 8.84 -4.93
N GLU A 138 3.10 9.27 -6.04
CA GLU A 138 3.13 10.68 -6.42
C GLU A 138 1.71 11.24 -6.60
N HIS A 139 0.86 10.55 -7.37
CA HIS A 139 -0.52 10.94 -7.62
C HIS A 139 -1.30 11.11 -6.30
N PHE A 140 -1.20 10.13 -5.40
CA PHE A 140 -1.85 10.14 -4.09
C PHE A 140 -1.51 11.41 -3.30
N PHE A 141 -0.21 11.73 -3.16
CA PHE A 141 0.22 12.90 -2.38
C PHE A 141 -0.14 14.22 -3.07
N GLN A 142 -0.06 14.30 -4.40
CA GLN A 142 -0.54 15.47 -5.14
C GLN A 142 -2.03 15.71 -4.91
N SER A 143 -2.85 14.65 -4.99
CA SER A 143 -4.29 14.70 -4.75
C SER A 143 -4.63 15.06 -3.30
N LYS A 144 -3.92 14.50 -2.32
CA LYS A 144 -4.05 14.86 -0.90
C LYS A 144 -3.70 16.33 -0.64
N SER A 145 -2.61 16.82 -1.20
CA SER A 145 -2.20 18.24 -1.09
C SER A 145 -3.24 19.19 -1.68
N ARG A 146 -3.79 18.87 -2.87
CA ARG A 146 -4.85 19.68 -3.51
C ARG A 146 -6.12 19.71 -2.67
N ARG A 147 -6.57 18.57 -2.14
CA ARG A 147 -7.74 18.50 -1.24
C ARG A 147 -7.55 19.37 0.00
N GLN A 148 -6.38 19.31 0.63
CA GLN A 148 -6.08 20.12 1.81
C GLN A 148 -6.13 21.62 1.50
N LYS A 149 -5.54 22.06 0.37
CA LYS A 149 -5.60 23.45 -0.08
C LYS A 149 -7.03 23.94 -0.27
N ASN A 150 -7.88 23.10 -0.88
CA ASN A 150 -9.28 23.43 -1.11
C ASN A 150 -10.09 23.55 0.20
N ILE A 151 -9.82 22.69 1.19
CA ILE A 151 -10.45 22.76 2.51
C ILE A 151 -10.09 24.08 3.21
N ILE A 152 -8.80 24.44 3.20
CA ILE A 152 -8.31 25.69 3.81
C ILE A 152 -8.94 26.91 3.11
N ALA A 153 -8.95 26.91 1.77
CA ALA A 153 -9.56 27.99 1.00
C ALA A 153 -11.06 28.14 1.30
N ALA A 154 -11.79 27.03 1.42
CA ALA A 154 -13.20 27.06 1.80
C ALA A 154 -13.39 27.65 3.20
N GLN A 155 -12.62 27.20 4.20
CA GLN A 155 -12.72 27.71 5.58
C GLN A 155 -12.49 29.22 5.69
N LEU A 156 -11.55 29.77 4.91
CA LEU A 156 -11.29 31.22 4.87
C LEU A 156 -12.47 32.00 4.26
N LEU A 157 -13.14 31.45 3.24
CA LEU A 157 -14.32 32.08 2.64
C LEU A 157 -15.53 32.14 3.59
N TRP A 158 -15.68 31.18 4.50
CA TRP A 158 -16.75 31.17 5.51
C TRP A 158 -16.52 32.12 6.69
N GLN A 159 -15.32 32.69 6.82
CA GLN A 159 -14.95 33.63 7.89
C GLN A 159 -15.01 35.10 7.46
N MET A 160 -15.33 35.38 6.19
CA MET A 160 -15.52 36.72 5.62
C MET A 160 -17.01 37.04 5.50
#